data_AF-A0AAU7CV65-F1
#
_entry.id   AF-A0AAU7CV65-F1
#
_cell.length_a   1.000
_cell.length_b   1.000
_cell.length_c   1.000
_cell.angle_alpha   90.00
_cell.angle_beta   90.00
_cell.angle_gamma   90.00
#
_symmetry.space_group_name_H-M   'P 1'
#
loop_
_entity.id
_entity.type
_entity.pdbx_description
1 polymer ?
#
loop_
_entity_poly.entity_id
_entity_poly.type
_entity_poly.pdbx_seq_one_letter_code
_entity_poly.pdbx_strand_id
1 'polypeptide(L)'
;MHLQKRPKAPVLPPVMEPVALATLPPPKNPPLLTAPVIEIPPMPISAAAATPRRERKHLAPKTATAAPAEEAAPEPPTDETAAIGDLTAGGAANPQAQEEAASLIRLIEKRVKALPPQTARKQRSQVNRVQNFERQAQDALKSGDVEGATTLATKANLLLDDLDKQTGKE
;
A
#
# COMPACT_ATOMS: atom_id res chain seq x y z
N MET A 1 30.80 -23.79 -53.44
CA MET A 1 31.18 -22.41 -53.11
C MET A 1 29.94 -21.68 -52.58
N HIS A 2 29.79 -21.60 -51.25
CA HIS A 2 28.61 -21.01 -50.61
C HIS A 2 28.82 -19.49 -50.43
N LEU A 3 28.02 -18.65 -51.11
CA LEU A 3 28.00 -17.21 -50.85
C LEU A 3 27.04 -16.90 -49.68
N GLN A 4 27.60 -16.69 -48.49
CA GLN A 4 26.86 -16.13 -47.36
C GLN A 4 26.55 -14.66 -47.63
N LYS A 5 25.27 -14.33 -47.85
CA LYS A 5 24.77 -12.96 -47.84
C LYS A 5 24.59 -12.53 -46.37
N ARG A 6 25.41 -11.59 -45.90
CA ARG A 6 25.23 -10.98 -44.57
C ARG A 6 24.06 -9.98 -44.63
N PRO A 7 23.09 -10.01 -43.69
CA PRO A 7 22.04 -9.01 -43.64
C PRO A 7 22.62 -7.67 -43.17
N LYS A 8 22.33 -6.61 -43.92
CA LYS A 8 22.76 -5.23 -43.65
C LYS A 8 21.72 -4.61 -42.69
N ALA A 9 22.13 -4.27 -41.47
CA ALA A 9 21.25 -3.61 -40.50
C ALA A 9 20.90 -2.18 -40.97
N PRO A 10 19.66 -1.70 -40.75
CA PRO A 10 19.28 -0.32 -41.07
C PRO A 10 19.98 0.66 -40.13
N VAL A 11 20.52 1.74 -40.71
CA VAL A 11 21.14 2.85 -39.97
C VAL A 11 20.02 3.72 -39.40
N LEU A 12 20.04 3.94 -38.07
CA LEU A 12 19.10 4.84 -37.40
C LEU A 12 19.39 6.31 -37.77
N PRO A 13 18.36 7.17 -37.88
CA PRO A 13 18.55 8.59 -38.17
C PRO A 13 19.30 9.29 -37.02
N PRO A 14 20.05 10.37 -37.31
CA PRO A 14 20.72 11.14 -36.28
C PRO A 14 19.70 11.82 -35.37
N VAL A 15 19.87 11.64 -34.05
CA VAL A 15 19.09 12.33 -33.03
C VAL A 15 19.47 13.81 -33.07
N MET A 16 18.57 14.65 -33.57
CA MET A 16 18.75 16.10 -33.54
C MET A 16 18.18 16.66 -32.24
N GLU A 17 19.07 17.32 -31.50
CA GLU A 17 18.86 18.34 -30.47
C GLU A 17 18.45 17.90 -29.05
N PRO A 18 19.24 18.28 -28.01
CA PRO A 18 18.81 18.13 -26.64
C PRO A 18 17.71 19.14 -26.32
N VAL A 19 16.53 18.62 -25.94
CA VAL A 19 15.42 19.44 -25.45
C VAL A 19 15.85 20.18 -24.18
N ALA A 20 15.89 21.51 -24.23
CA ALA A 20 16.17 22.34 -23.08
C ALA A 20 15.02 22.26 -22.07
N LEU A 21 15.32 21.87 -20.83
CA LEU A 21 14.36 21.91 -19.72
C LEU A 21 14.04 23.36 -19.37
N ALA A 22 12.82 23.79 -19.67
CA ALA A 22 12.29 25.06 -19.18
C ALA A 22 12.20 25.00 -17.64
N THR A 23 12.94 25.88 -16.96
CA THR A 23 12.90 26.00 -15.50
C THR A 23 11.68 26.84 -15.12
N LEU A 24 10.66 26.20 -14.55
CA LEU A 24 9.47 26.88 -14.05
C LEU A 24 9.83 27.74 -12.82
N PRO A 25 9.32 28.98 -12.71
CA PRO A 25 9.53 29.80 -11.52
C PRO A 25 8.83 29.15 -10.31
N PRO A 26 9.41 29.22 -9.10
CA PRO A 26 8.79 28.67 -7.91
C PRO A 26 7.49 29.42 -7.58
N PRO A 27 6.43 28.71 -7.14
CA PRO A 27 5.18 29.35 -6.73
C PRO A 27 5.41 30.26 -5.53
N LYS A 28 4.91 31.50 -5.64
CA LYS A 28 5.26 32.62 -4.74
C LYS A 28 4.61 32.54 -3.35
N ASN A 29 3.72 31.59 -3.09
CA ASN A 29 3.05 31.44 -1.80
C ASN A 29 2.72 29.96 -1.53
N PRO A 30 3.40 29.27 -0.59
CA PRO A 30 2.86 28.04 -0.06
C PRO A 30 1.58 28.37 0.74
N PRO A 31 0.49 27.60 0.61
CA PRO A 31 -0.68 27.79 1.47
C PRO A 31 -0.27 27.50 2.92
N LEU A 32 -0.37 28.50 3.78
CA LEU A 32 -0.28 28.33 5.23
C LEU A 32 -1.48 27.50 5.67
N LEU A 33 -1.29 26.19 5.77
CA LEU A 33 -2.26 25.31 6.42
C LEU A 33 -2.33 25.72 7.90
N THR A 34 -3.41 26.42 8.26
CA THR A 34 -3.72 26.72 9.65
C THR A 34 -3.99 25.39 10.36
N ALA A 35 -3.10 25.00 11.27
CA ALA A 35 -3.29 23.79 12.06
C ALA A 35 -4.59 23.92 12.89
N PRO A 36 -5.52 22.95 12.84
CA PRO A 36 -6.66 22.98 13.73
C PRO A 36 -6.17 22.81 15.17
N VAL A 37 -6.53 23.76 16.04
CA VAL A 37 -6.35 23.62 17.48
C VAL A 37 -7.34 22.54 17.95
N ILE A 38 -6.83 21.34 18.17
CA ILE A 38 -7.59 20.25 18.77
C ILE A 38 -7.56 20.48 20.28
N GLU A 39 -8.68 20.95 20.83
CA GLU A 39 -8.91 20.98 22.27
C GLU A 39 -9.12 19.53 22.74
N ILE A 40 -8.11 18.97 23.40
CA ILE A 40 -8.17 17.61 23.95
C ILE A 40 -8.94 17.69 25.27
N PRO A 41 -10.10 17.03 25.42
CA PRO A 41 -10.79 16.98 26.71
C PRO A 41 -9.91 16.21 27.72
N PRO A 42 -9.93 16.59 29.01
CA PRO A 42 -9.14 15.90 30.02
C PRO A 42 -9.61 14.44 30.15
N MET A 43 -8.72 13.50 29.81
CA MET A 43 -8.97 12.08 30.07
C MET A 43 -9.01 11.84 31.59
N PRO A 44 -9.99 11.08 32.10
CA PRO A 44 -9.99 10.69 33.50
C PRO A 44 -8.86 9.69 33.76
N ILE A 45 -7.93 10.06 34.64
CA ILE A 45 -6.84 9.19 35.10
C ILE A 45 -7.46 8.24 36.13
N SER A 46 -7.78 7.00 35.76
CA SER A 46 -8.15 5.98 36.75
C SER A 46 -6.90 5.45 37.45
N ALA A 47 -6.55 6.06 38.58
CA ALA A 47 -5.60 5.48 39.51
C ALA A 47 -6.31 4.37 40.31
N ALA A 48 -6.03 3.10 40.00
CA ALA A 48 -6.35 1.98 40.89
C ALA A 48 -5.31 0.86 40.70
N ALA A 49 -4.48 0.71 41.72
CA ALA A 49 -3.51 -0.38 41.87
C ALA A 49 -4.21 -1.68 42.32
N ALA A 50 -3.68 -2.82 41.84
CA ALA A 50 -3.79 -4.19 42.38
C ALA A 50 -5.21 -4.83 42.35
N THR A 51 -5.48 -6.07 41.94
CA THR A 51 -4.81 -7.39 41.93
C THR A 51 -5.55 -8.33 40.93
N PRO A 52 -4.99 -9.49 40.53
CA PRO A 52 -5.63 -10.38 39.55
C PRO A 52 -6.63 -11.33 40.21
N ARG A 53 -7.88 -11.37 39.73
CA ARG A 53 -8.84 -12.43 40.10
C ARG A 53 -9.48 -13.04 38.86
N ARG A 54 -9.12 -14.30 38.63
CA ARG A 54 -9.61 -15.20 37.60
C ARG A 54 -10.95 -15.79 38.07
N GLU A 55 -12.04 -15.60 37.33
CA GLU A 55 -13.13 -16.59 37.29
C GLU A 55 -13.76 -16.63 35.90
N ARG A 56 -13.69 -17.82 35.28
CA ARG A 56 -14.44 -18.22 34.10
C ARG A 56 -15.89 -18.47 34.51
N LYS A 57 -16.85 -18.00 33.72
CA LYS A 57 -18.14 -18.68 33.45
C LYS A 57 -18.73 -18.15 32.14
N HIS A 58 -18.86 -19.06 31.18
CA HIS A 58 -19.61 -18.86 29.93
C HIS A 58 -21.10 -18.69 30.24
N LEU A 59 -21.84 -17.90 29.44
CA LEU A 59 -23.22 -18.17 28.99
C LEU A 59 -23.68 -17.10 27.97
N ALA A 60 -23.64 -17.52 26.70
CA ALA A 60 -24.57 -17.34 25.57
C ALA A 60 -25.20 -15.96 25.20
N PRO A 61 -25.46 -15.73 23.89
CA PRO A 61 -25.87 -14.44 23.31
C PRO A 61 -27.39 -14.22 23.36
N LYS A 62 -27.83 -12.96 23.37
CA LYS A 62 -29.21 -12.57 23.06
C LYS A 62 -29.26 -11.70 21.82
N THR A 63 -29.84 -12.28 20.77
CA THR A 63 -30.46 -11.64 19.62
C THR A 63 -31.82 -11.04 20.00
N ALA A 64 -32.21 -9.96 19.29
CA ALA A 64 -33.55 -9.53 18.87
C ALA A 64 -33.57 -7.99 18.78
N THR A 65 -33.48 -7.40 17.59
CA THR A 65 -34.58 -7.14 16.64
C THR A 65 -35.53 -6.04 17.11
N ALA A 66 -35.48 -4.88 16.42
CA ALA A 66 -36.64 -4.07 16.03
C ALA A 66 -36.21 -2.95 15.04
N ALA A 67 -36.44 -3.17 13.74
CA ALA A 67 -36.91 -2.16 12.79
C ALA A 67 -38.47 -2.14 12.88
N PRO A 68 -39.28 -1.23 12.27
CA PRO A 68 -39.09 -0.58 10.94
C PRO A 68 -39.70 0.83 10.68
N ALA A 69 -39.42 1.36 9.47
CA ALA A 69 -40.13 2.39 8.65
C ALA A 69 -40.03 3.87 9.11
N GLU A 70 -39.92 4.92 8.28
CA GLU A 70 -40.38 5.23 6.90
C GLU A 70 -39.27 6.04 6.17
N GLU A 71 -38.86 5.73 4.94
CA GLU A 71 -39.44 6.09 3.63
C GLU A 71 -39.30 7.58 3.23
N ALA A 72 -38.30 7.88 2.40
CA ALA A 72 -38.32 8.97 1.41
C ALA A 72 -37.38 8.59 0.25
N ALA A 73 -37.97 8.37 -0.92
CA ALA A 73 -37.33 7.90 -2.15
C ALA A 73 -36.51 8.99 -2.87
N PRO A 74 -35.65 8.63 -3.84
CA PRO A 74 -34.60 9.48 -4.40
C PRO A 74 -35.06 10.24 -5.66
N GLU A 75 -34.57 11.48 -5.83
CA GLU A 75 -34.61 12.17 -7.13
C GLU A 75 -33.41 11.74 -8.01
N PRO A 76 -33.63 11.37 -9.28
CA PRO A 76 -32.55 11.08 -10.21
C PRO A 76 -32.15 12.34 -10.99
N PRO A 77 -30.85 12.67 -11.13
CA PRO A 77 -30.40 13.39 -12.30
C PRO A 77 -30.14 12.38 -13.42
N THR A 78 -31.08 12.29 -14.35
CA THR A 78 -30.81 11.82 -15.71
C THR A 78 -30.01 12.91 -16.42
N ASP A 79 -28.70 12.71 -16.55
CA ASP A 79 -27.95 13.32 -17.64
C ASP A 79 -27.34 12.21 -18.48
N GLU A 80 -27.88 12.12 -19.70
CA GLU A 80 -27.48 11.23 -20.76
C GLU A 80 -26.11 11.67 -21.32
N THR A 81 -25.05 11.09 -20.77
CA THR A 81 -23.81 10.86 -21.54
C THR A 81 -23.53 9.37 -21.59
N ALA A 82 -24.36 8.66 -22.37
CA ALA A 82 -23.99 7.37 -22.91
C ALA A 82 -22.75 7.54 -23.81
N ALA A 83 -21.83 6.58 -23.72
CA ALA A 83 -20.59 6.45 -24.48
C ALA A 83 -19.39 7.27 -23.99
N ILE A 84 -18.77 6.84 -22.89
CA ILE A 84 -17.38 6.34 -22.85
C ILE A 84 -17.21 5.57 -21.55
N GLY A 85 -16.98 4.27 -21.68
CA GLY A 85 -16.47 3.46 -20.59
C GLY A 85 -17.55 2.90 -19.68
N ASP A 86 -18.11 1.76 -20.09
CA ASP A 86 -18.07 0.60 -19.19
C ASP A 86 -16.60 0.35 -18.83
N LEU A 87 -16.03 1.20 -17.98
CA LEU A 87 -14.81 0.93 -17.27
C LEU A 87 -15.22 -0.18 -16.32
N THR A 88 -15.02 -1.42 -16.78
CA THR A 88 -14.90 -2.62 -15.96
C THR A 88 -14.52 -2.19 -14.56
N ALA A 89 -15.51 -2.20 -13.65
CA ALA A 89 -15.25 -2.22 -12.22
C ALA A 89 -14.58 -3.59 -11.99
N GLY A 90 -13.29 -3.64 -12.32
CA GLY A 90 -12.44 -4.82 -12.34
C GLY A 90 -12.09 -5.28 -10.94
N GLY A 91 -13.09 -5.41 -10.08
CA GLY A 91 -13.02 -6.08 -8.79
C GLY A 91 -12.99 -7.61 -8.92
N ALA A 92 -12.84 -8.15 -10.13
CA ALA A 92 -12.38 -9.51 -10.30
C ALA A 92 -10.89 -9.53 -9.94
N ALA A 93 -10.59 -9.64 -8.64
CA ALA A 93 -9.29 -10.04 -8.15
C ALA A 93 -8.85 -11.25 -8.99
N ASN A 94 -7.94 -11.02 -9.94
CA ASN A 94 -7.43 -12.08 -10.77
C ASN A 94 -6.80 -13.08 -9.78
N PRO A 95 -7.29 -14.33 -9.68
CA PRO A 95 -6.82 -15.27 -8.66
C PRO A 95 -5.31 -15.47 -8.76
N GLN A 96 -4.77 -15.40 -9.98
CA GLN A 96 -3.33 -15.42 -10.22
C GLN A 96 -2.62 -14.20 -9.58
N ALA A 97 -3.14 -12.99 -9.77
CA ALA A 97 -2.55 -11.78 -9.19
C ALA A 97 -2.61 -11.80 -7.64
N GLN A 98 -3.68 -12.35 -7.08
CA GLN A 98 -3.80 -12.53 -5.63
C GLN A 98 -2.77 -13.52 -5.08
N GLU A 99 -2.54 -14.63 -5.77
CA GLU A 99 -1.51 -15.62 -5.42
C GLU A 99 -0.10 -15.03 -5.55
N GLU A 100 0.18 -14.29 -6.63
CA GLU A 100 1.45 -13.60 -6.84
C GLU A 100 1.73 -12.60 -5.71
N ALA A 101 0.74 -11.78 -5.36
CA ALA A 101 0.84 -10.84 -4.24
C ALA A 101 1.08 -11.55 -2.91
N ALA A 102 0.34 -12.63 -2.63
CA ALA A 102 0.53 -13.43 -1.42
C ALA A 102 1.92 -14.08 -1.37
N SER A 103 2.43 -14.54 -2.51
CA SER A 103 3.78 -15.10 -2.65
C SER A 103 4.85 -14.05 -2.36
N LEU A 104 4.71 -12.84 -2.94
CA LEU A 104 5.61 -11.71 -2.68
C LEU A 104 5.65 -11.33 -1.20
N ILE A 105 4.49 -11.21 -0.56
CA ILE A 105 4.42 -10.90 0.88
C ILE A 105 5.12 -11.97 1.72
N ARG A 106 4.88 -13.26 1.44
CA ARG A 106 5.55 -14.36 2.15
C ARG A 106 7.05 -14.36 1.93
N LEU A 107 7.53 -13.99 0.74
CA LEU A 107 8.95 -13.85 0.46
C LEU A 107 9.58 -12.74 1.30
N ILE A 108 8.91 -11.58 1.36
CA ILE A 108 9.33 -10.43 2.17
C ILE A 108 9.39 -10.81 3.65
N GLU A 109 8.34 -11.45 4.18
CA GLU A 109 8.29 -11.93 5.56
C GLU A 109 9.48 -12.83 5.90
N LYS A 110 9.80 -13.78 5.01
CA LYS A 110 10.95 -14.68 5.16
C LYS A 110 12.27 -13.90 5.16
N ARG A 111 12.44 -12.94 4.25
CA ARG A 111 13.65 -12.11 4.18
C ARG A 111 13.83 -11.28 5.44
N VAL A 112 12.78 -10.62 5.93
CA VAL A 112 12.81 -9.84 7.18
C VAL A 112 13.25 -10.71 8.36
N LYS A 113 12.72 -11.93 8.47
CA LYS A 113 13.09 -12.88 9.54
C LYS A 113 14.50 -13.46 9.37
N ALA A 114 14.99 -13.56 8.15
CA ALA A 114 16.34 -14.02 7.84
C ALA A 114 17.41 -12.94 8.02
N LEU A 115 17.03 -11.67 8.27
CA LEU A 115 17.98 -10.59 8.49
C LEU A 115 18.87 -10.87 9.72
N PRO A 116 20.20 -10.62 9.64
CA PRO A 116 21.08 -10.75 10.78
C PRO A 116 20.64 -9.85 11.94
N PRO A 117 20.73 -10.33 13.21
CA PRO A 117 20.29 -9.55 14.37
C PRO A 117 21.07 -8.24 14.54
N GLN A 118 22.32 -8.18 14.06
CA GLN A 118 23.14 -6.98 14.04
C GLN A 118 22.57 -5.93 13.08
N THR A 119 22.23 -6.33 11.86
CA THR A 119 21.55 -5.48 10.86
C THR A 119 20.21 -4.98 11.37
N ALA A 120 19.39 -5.87 11.93
CA ALA A 120 18.08 -5.53 12.46
C ALA A 120 18.16 -4.48 13.59
N ARG A 121 19.24 -4.49 14.38
CA ARG A 121 19.49 -3.47 15.42
C ARG A 121 20.00 -2.16 14.81
N LYS A 122 20.96 -2.22 13.89
CA LYS A 122 21.58 -1.04 13.25
C LYS A 122 20.57 -0.24 12.43
N GLN A 123 19.68 -0.93 11.72
CA GLN A 123 18.68 -0.33 10.82
C GLN A 123 17.24 -0.59 11.28
N ARG A 124 17.01 -0.59 12.60
CA ARG A 124 15.70 -0.88 13.21
C ARG A 124 14.55 -0.07 12.61
N SER A 125 14.78 1.20 12.30
CA SER A 125 13.78 2.09 11.71
C SER A 125 13.34 1.64 10.32
N GLN A 126 14.28 1.20 9.48
CA GLN A 126 13.97 0.69 8.14
C GLN A 126 13.29 -0.67 8.23
N VAL A 127 13.76 -1.58 9.09
CA VAL A 127 13.10 -2.87 9.33
C VAL A 127 11.66 -2.70 9.81
N ASN A 128 11.41 -1.74 10.71
CA ASN A 128 10.05 -1.41 11.15
C ASN A 128 9.18 -0.89 9.98
N ARG A 129 9.73 -0.09 9.06
CA ARG A 129 9.00 0.36 7.86
C ARG A 129 8.65 -0.81 6.95
N VAL A 130 9.59 -1.72 6.72
CA VAL A 130 9.33 -2.95 5.94
C VAL A 130 8.19 -3.75 6.56
N GLN A 131 8.22 -3.99 7.88
CA GLN A 131 7.15 -4.72 8.57
C GLN A 131 5.80 -3.99 8.51
N ASN A 132 5.79 -2.65 8.57
CA ASN A 132 4.57 -1.88 8.42
C ASN A 132 3.98 -2.03 7.01
N PHE A 133 4.80 -1.93 5.96
CA PHE A 133 4.36 -2.15 4.59
C PHE A 133 3.90 -3.59 4.35
N GLU A 134 4.59 -4.58 4.93
CA GLU A 134 4.19 -5.99 4.88
C GLU A 134 2.79 -6.19 5.50
N ARG A 135 2.54 -5.62 6.69
CA ARG A 135 1.23 -5.67 7.34
C ARG A 135 0.14 -5.01 6.49
N GLN A 136 0.42 -3.81 5.98
CA GLN A 136 -0.53 -3.11 5.11
C GLN A 136 -0.84 -3.91 3.84
N ALA A 137 0.17 -4.56 3.25
CA ALA A 137 -0.02 -5.42 2.08
C ALA A 137 -0.89 -6.63 2.41
N GLN A 138 -0.70 -7.25 3.59
CA GLN A 138 -1.55 -8.34 4.07
C GLN A 138 -3.00 -7.88 4.28
N ASP A 139 -3.20 -6.71 4.87
CA ASP A 139 -4.54 -6.18 5.11
C ASP A 139 -5.25 -5.78 3.80
N ALA A 140 -4.51 -5.23 2.83
CA ALA A 140 -5.01 -4.98 1.48
C ALA A 140 -5.47 -6.28 0.81
N LEU A 141 -4.68 -7.37 0.89
CA LEU A 141 -5.11 -8.68 0.37
C LEU A 141 -6.36 -9.23 1.04
N LYS A 142 -6.48 -9.09 2.36
CA LYS A 142 -7.69 -9.52 3.09
C LYS A 142 -8.91 -8.70 2.69
N SER A 143 -8.72 -7.43 2.36
CA SER A 143 -9.77 -6.53 1.91
C SER A 143 -10.13 -6.71 0.42
N GLY A 144 -9.41 -7.56 -0.32
CA GLY A 144 -9.60 -7.76 -1.76
C GLY A 144 -8.90 -6.73 -2.65
N ASP A 145 -8.10 -5.83 -2.07
CA ASP A 145 -7.27 -4.87 -2.80
C ASP A 145 -5.94 -5.50 -3.21
N VAL A 146 -5.99 -6.28 -4.29
CA VAL A 146 -4.81 -6.99 -4.82
C VAL A 146 -3.76 -6.01 -5.36
N GLU A 147 -4.17 -4.91 -5.98
CA GLU A 147 -3.26 -3.90 -6.53
C GLU A 147 -2.56 -3.09 -5.43
N GLY A 148 -3.30 -2.71 -4.39
CA GLY A 148 -2.71 -2.08 -3.20
C GLY A 148 -1.72 -3.02 -2.52
N ALA A 149 -2.07 -4.30 -2.39
CA ALA A 149 -1.18 -5.30 -1.81
C ALA A 149 0.12 -5.48 -2.59
N THR A 150 0.06 -5.63 -3.92
CA THR A 150 1.27 -5.75 -4.76
C THR A 150 2.14 -4.49 -4.68
N THR A 151 1.52 -3.32 -4.67
CA THR A 151 2.24 -2.03 -4.57
C THR A 151 2.96 -1.91 -3.22
N LEU A 152 2.27 -2.22 -2.12
CA LEU A 152 2.84 -2.16 -0.78
C LEU A 152 3.94 -3.22 -0.58
N ALA A 153 3.73 -4.44 -1.09
CA ALA A 153 4.74 -5.49 -1.08
C ALA A 153 5.98 -5.07 -1.89
N THR A 154 5.79 -4.47 -3.06
CA THR A 154 6.92 -3.97 -3.87
C THR A 154 7.71 -2.89 -3.14
N LYS A 155 7.04 -1.97 -2.44
CA LYS A 155 7.70 -0.96 -1.59
C LYS A 155 8.51 -1.61 -0.47
N ALA A 156 7.94 -2.63 0.19
CA ALA A 156 8.65 -3.38 1.23
C ALA A 156 9.87 -4.11 0.69
N ASN A 157 9.76 -4.74 -0.49
CA ASN A 157 10.88 -5.43 -1.13
C ASN A 157 12.00 -4.46 -1.51
N LEU A 158 11.67 -3.27 -2.05
CA LEU A 158 12.66 -2.26 -2.41
C LEU A 158 13.42 -1.74 -1.18
N LEU A 159 12.73 -1.56 -0.05
CA LEU A 159 13.37 -1.22 1.23
C LEU A 159 14.26 -2.35 1.77
N LEU A 160 13.88 -3.61 1.57
CA LEU A 160 14.74 -4.75 1.91
C LEU A 160 15.99 -4.81 1.04
N ASP A 161 15.87 -4.60 -0.26
CA ASP A 161 17.03 -4.58 -1.15
C ASP A 161 17.97 -3.41 -0.83
N ASP A 162 17.43 -2.27 -0.38
CA ASP A 162 18.24 -1.16 0.14
C ASP A 162 18.96 -1.54 1.45
N LEU A 163 18.26 -2.20 2.38
CA LEU A 163 18.85 -2.72 3.63
C LEU A 163 20.05 -3.65 3.34
N ASP A 164 19.86 -4.64 2.46
CA ASP A 164 20.91 -5.59 2.07
C ASP A 164 22.11 -4.88 1.44
N LYS A 165 21.88 -3.92 0.55
CA LYS A 165 22.94 -3.10 -0.09
C LYS A 165 23.70 -2.23 0.91
N GLN A 166 23.03 -1.72 1.94
CA GLN A 166 23.68 -0.92 2.97
C GLN A 166 24.54 -1.80 3.90
N THR A 167 24.15 -3.06 4.12
CA THR A 167 24.96 -3.99 4.92
C THR A 167 26.16 -4.58 4.20
N GLY A 168 26.08 -4.79 2.88
CA GLY A 168 27.19 -5.36 2.10
C GLY A 168 28.29 -4.35 1.71
N LYS A 169 28.20 -3.10 2.17
CA LYS A 169 29.17 -2.03 1.88
C LYS A 169 30.15 -1.73 3.03
N GLU A 170 30.14 -2.52 4.08
CA GLU A 170 31.15 -2.49 5.15
C GLU A 170 32.23 -3.55 4.92
#